data_AF-A0A1F3SYQ9-F1
#
_entry.id   AF-A0A1F3SYQ9-F1
#
_cell.length_a   1.000
_cell.length_b   1.000
_cell.length_c   1.000
_cell.angle_alpha   90.00
_cell.angle_beta   90.00
_cell.angle_gamma   90.00
#
_symmetry.space_group_name_H-M   'P 1'
#
loop_
_entity.id
_entity.type
_entity.pdbx_description
1 polymer ?
#
loop_
_entity_poly.entity_id
_entity_poly.type
_entity_poly.pdbx_seq_one_letter_code
_entity_poly.pdbx_strand_id
1 'polypeptide(L)'
;MFALAALPIFLPRKNWKKGPLFLFGTGALLGLCVFDLLPDVFHQNGISGITFVFIVWVIYSLVHLFHSHQHKTRSNLSAYIFLTAISLHCFSSGLFFGFSDNLSSHLLRTLFIALLAHKVYESLAVSSLLVSYRRSLRWTVAMLTLYLLSFPAGVFFAQFFGKIINPLVFLVVSGLALGSLAGCLVFDFLLPSLTYIRRNLIQLGWFAAGVILTLFII
;
A
#
# COMPACT_ATOMS: atom_id res chain seq x y z
N MET A 1 -8.26 -12.25 -3.79
CA MET A 1 -7.17 -11.67 -2.96
C MET A 1 -6.54 -12.70 -2.02
N PHE A 2 -7.30 -13.37 -1.15
CA PHE A 2 -6.77 -14.41 -0.24
C PHE A 2 -5.89 -15.48 -0.92
N ALA A 3 -6.32 -16.02 -2.06
CA ALA A 3 -5.55 -17.04 -2.79
C ALA A 3 -4.17 -16.54 -3.27
N LEU A 4 -4.08 -15.28 -3.73
CA LEU A 4 -2.82 -14.67 -4.16
C LEU A 4 -1.95 -14.29 -2.95
N ALA A 5 -2.55 -13.79 -1.87
CA ALA A 5 -1.85 -13.50 -0.62
C ALA A 5 -1.25 -14.76 0.02
N ALA A 6 -1.84 -15.93 -0.21
CA ALA A 6 -1.33 -17.21 0.28
C ALA A 6 -0.24 -17.82 -0.64
N LEU A 7 -0.05 -17.29 -1.86
CA LEU A 7 0.92 -17.80 -2.83
C LEU A 7 2.36 -17.94 -2.26
N PRO A 8 2.92 -16.97 -1.51
CA PRO A 8 4.26 -17.13 -0.91
C PRO A 8 4.35 -18.11 0.26
N ILE A 9 3.22 -18.60 0.78
CA ILE A 9 3.23 -19.69 1.76
C ILE A 9 3.59 -21.00 1.08
N PHE A 10 3.13 -21.21 -0.16
CA PHE A 10 3.29 -22.45 -0.91
C PHE A 10 4.49 -22.46 -1.86
N LEU A 11 4.96 -21.30 -2.29
CA LEU A 11 6.10 -21.20 -3.20
C LEU A 11 7.44 -21.12 -2.45
N PRO A 12 8.51 -21.71 -3.01
CA PRO A 12 9.82 -21.70 -2.39
C PRO A 12 10.33 -20.27 -2.19
N ARG A 13 10.78 -19.95 -0.95
CA ARG A 13 11.21 -18.63 -0.45
C ARG A 13 12.25 -17.87 -1.30
N LYS A 14 12.85 -18.48 -2.32
CA LYS A 14 14.03 -17.96 -3.01
C LYS A 14 13.62 -16.98 -4.12
N ASN A 15 13.88 -15.69 -3.91
CA ASN A 15 13.96 -14.59 -4.91
C ASN A 15 12.73 -13.71 -5.22
N TRP A 16 11.72 -13.65 -4.36
CA TRP A 16 10.51 -12.85 -4.63
C TRP A 16 10.75 -11.35 -4.79
N LYS A 17 11.59 -10.76 -3.93
CA LYS A 17 11.97 -9.34 -4.00
C LYS A 17 12.85 -8.97 -5.20
N LYS A 18 13.19 -9.94 -6.05
CA LYS A 18 14.06 -9.76 -7.23
C LYS A 18 13.34 -10.07 -8.54
N GLY A 19 12.07 -10.46 -8.46
CA GLY A 19 11.30 -10.89 -9.61
C GLY A 19 10.82 -9.70 -10.46
N PRO A 20 10.67 -9.88 -11.78
CA PRO A 20 10.11 -8.85 -12.67
C PRO A 20 8.72 -8.38 -12.23
N LEU A 21 7.91 -9.28 -11.67
CA LEU A 21 6.59 -8.99 -11.10
C LEU A 21 6.62 -7.95 -9.97
N PHE A 22 7.65 -7.98 -9.11
CA PHE A 22 7.79 -7.02 -8.01
C PHE A 22 8.10 -5.61 -8.54
N LEU A 23 9.00 -5.51 -9.51
CA LEU A 23 9.38 -4.25 -10.14
C LEU A 23 8.23 -3.66 -10.95
N PHE A 24 7.55 -4.51 -11.72
CA PHE A 24 6.35 -4.14 -12.46
C PHE A 24 5.24 -3.62 -11.53
N GLY A 25 4.97 -4.34 -10.43
CA GLY A 25 4.01 -3.88 -9.42
C GLY A 25 4.42 -2.55 -8.78
N THR A 26 5.70 -2.38 -8.44
CA THR A 26 6.21 -1.12 -7.87
C THR A 26 6.03 0.05 -8.83
N GLY A 27 6.31 -0.15 -10.12
CA GLY A 27 6.08 0.85 -11.15
C GLY A 27 4.60 1.19 -11.32
N ALA A 28 3.72 0.17 -11.38
CA ALA A 28 2.28 0.37 -11.49
C ALA A 28 1.71 1.16 -10.30
N LEU A 29 2.17 0.84 -9.08
CA LEU A 29 1.81 1.56 -7.85
C LEU A 29 2.27 3.01 -7.85
N LEU A 30 3.50 3.27 -8.32
CA LEU A 30 3.99 4.62 -8.47
C LEU A 30 3.14 5.42 -9.47
N GLY A 31 2.82 4.81 -10.62
CA GLY A 31 1.94 5.42 -11.61
C GLY A 31 0.57 5.77 -11.00
N LEU A 32 -0.03 4.86 -10.23
CA LEU A 32 -1.36 5.08 -9.64
C LEU A 32 -1.31 6.19 -8.59
N CYS A 33 -0.27 6.18 -7.76
CA CYS A 33 -0.08 7.19 -6.73
C CYS A 33 0.10 8.59 -7.33
N VAL A 34 0.86 8.72 -8.43
CA VAL A 34 1.24 10.02 -9.01
C VAL A 34 0.21 10.55 -10.01
N PHE A 35 -0.36 9.69 -10.85
CA PHE A 35 -1.22 10.12 -11.97
C PHE A 35 -2.72 10.05 -11.67
N ASP A 36 -3.14 9.32 -10.64
CA ASP A 36 -4.55 9.14 -10.27
C ASP A 36 -4.83 9.77 -8.90
N LEU A 37 -4.26 9.16 -7.85
CA LEU A 37 -4.64 9.45 -6.47
C LEU A 37 -4.19 10.85 -6.00
N LEU A 38 -2.97 11.27 -6.36
CA LEU A 38 -2.46 12.59 -5.94
C LEU A 38 -3.22 13.74 -6.60
N PRO A 39 -3.46 13.74 -7.93
CA PRO A 39 -4.36 14.70 -8.58
C PRO A 39 -5.77 14.70 -7.98
N ASP A 40 -6.34 13.53 -7.67
CA ASP A 40 -7.67 13.44 -7.07
C ASP A 40 -7.75 14.08 -5.69
N VAL A 41 -6.76 13.82 -4.83
CA VAL A 41 -6.68 14.48 -3.51
C VAL A 41 -6.52 16.00 -3.67
N PHE A 42 -5.75 16.46 -4.67
CA PHE A 42 -5.64 17.88 -4.98
C PHE A 42 -6.94 18.48 -5.50
N HIS A 43 -7.68 17.81 -6.38
CA HIS A 43 -8.96 18.32 -6.87
C HIS A 43 -10.02 18.39 -5.78
N GLN A 44 -10.05 17.42 -4.86
CA GLN A 44 -11.07 17.33 -3.83
C GLN A 44 -10.77 18.21 -2.61
N ASN A 45 -9.50 18.34 -2.22
CA ASN A 45 -9.09 19.04 -1.00
C ASN A 45 -8.17 20.25 -1.26
N GLY A 46 -7.78 20.52 -2.51
CA GLY A 46 -6.84 21.57 -2.84
C GLY A 46 -5.46 21.37 -2.23
N ILE A 47 -4.81 22.49 -1.91
CA ILE A 47 -3.47 22.50 -1.31
C ILE A 47 -3.46 21.83 0.09
N SER A 48 -4.53 21.97 0.87
CA SER A 48 -4.58 21.39 2.22
C SER A 48 -4.52 19.87 2.20
N GLY A 49 -5.12 19.23 1.19
CA GLY A 49 -5.00 17.78 0.96
C GLY A 49 -3.56 17.35 0.73
N ILE A 50 -2.86 18.02 -0.18
CA ILE A 50 -1.46 17.73 -0.49
C ILE A 50 -0.55 18.00 0.71
N THR A 51 -0.79 19.08 1.46
CA THR A 51 -0.06 19.35 2.71
C THR A 51 -0.26 18.22 3.72
N PHE A 52 -1.49 17.73 3.88
CA PHE A 52 -1.76 16.64 4.83
C PHE A 52 -1.13 15.31 4.39
N VAL A 53 -1.22 14.96 3.09
CA VAL A 53 -0.50 13.82 2.50
C VAL A 53 1.00 13.91 2.80
N PHE A 54 1.60 15.08 2.60
CA PHE A 54 3.02 15.29 2.86
C PHE A 54 3.36 15.17 4.35
N ILE A 55 2.55 15.70 5.26
CA ILE A 55 2.74 15.55 6.70
C ILE A 55 2.72 14.07 7.10
N VAL A 56 1.71 13.32 6.64
CA VAL A 56 1.60 11.88 6.92
C VAL A 56 2.80 11.12 6.34
N TRP A 57 3.22 11.46 5.12
CA TRP A 57 4.41 10.89 4.50
C TRP A 57 5.69 11.19 5.30
N VAL A 58 5.88 12.41 5.80
CA VAL A 58 7.04 12.77 6.65
C VAL A 58 7.00 11.99 7.97
N ILE A 59 5.85 11.92 8.64
CA ILE A 59 5.70 11.15 9.88
C ILE A 59 6.05 9.68 9.63
N TYR A 60 5.51 9.09 8.55
CA TYR A 60 5.84 7.73 8.15
C TYR A 60 7.35 7.56 7.91
N SER A 61 7.96 8.49 7.17
CA SER A 61 9.40 8.49 6.86
C SER A 61 10.25 8.50 8.12
N LEU A 62 9.90 9.35 9.10
CA LEU A 62 10.59 9.43 10.38
C LEU A 62 10.47 8.12 11.16
N VAL A 63 9.25 7.58 11.28
CA VAL A 63 9.01 6.30 11.95
C VAL A 63 9.83 5.18 11.31
N HIS A 64 9.85 5.13 9.98
CA HIS A 64 10.62 4.15 9.23
C HIS A 64 12.14 4.31 9.44
N LEU A 65 12.67 5.53 9.42
CA LEU A 65 14.10 5.81 9.66
C LEU A 65 14.54 5.38 11.06
N PHE A 66 13.75 5.71 12.10
CA PHE A 66 14.06 5.32 13.47
C PHE A 66 13.98 3.80 13.68
N HIS A 67 13.02 3.13 13.05
CA HIS A 67 12.91 1.67 13.11
C HIS A 67 14.00 0.95 12.31
N SER A 68 14.34 1.46 11.12
CA SER A 68 15.33 0.84 10.22
C SER A 68 16.71 0.72 10.88
N HIS A 69 17.08 1.62 11.78
CA HIS A 69 18.35 1.54 12.51
C HIS A 69 18.36 0.51 13.65
N GLN A 70 17.20 0.14 14.20
CA GLN A 70 17.11 -0.86 15.27
C GLN A 70 17.07 -2.31 14.76
N HIS A 71 17.03 -2.53 13.44
CA HIS A 71 16.91 -3.86 12.83
C HIS A 71 18.11 -4.82 13.01
N LYS A 72 19.20 -4.40 13.67
CA LYS A 72 20.27 -5.33 14.05
C LYS A 72 19.89 -6.26 15.20
N THR A 73 18.89 -5.91 16.01
CA THR A 73 18.31 -6.80 17.02
C THR A 73 16.94 -7.28 16.52
N ARG A 74 16.89 -8.50 15.98
CA ARG A 74 15.64 -9.17 15.53
C ARG A 74 14.66 -9.32 16.69
N SER A 75 13.86 -8.30 16.96
CA SER A 75 12.80 -8.36 17.96
C SER A 75 11.47 -8.65 17.29
N ASN A 76 10.65 -9.46 17.95
CA ASN A 76 9.27 -9.75 17.54
C ASN A 76 8.42 -8.48 17.42
N LEU A 77 8.80 -7.44 18.17
CA LEU A 77 8.14 -6.15 18.19
C LEU A 77 8.14 -5.49 16.80
N SER A 78 9.23 -5.61 16.02
CA SER A 78 9.30 -5.07 14.67
C SER A 78 8.21 -5.66 13.74
N ALA A 79 7.95 -6.96 13.84
CA ALA A 79 6.91 -7.60 13.03
C ALA A 79 5.50 -7.10 13.40
N TYR A 80 5.24 -6.91 14.70
CA TYR A 80 3.95 -6.37 15.17
C TYR A 80 3.77 -4.91 14.76
N ILE A 81 4.79 -4.07 14.89
CA ILE A 81 4.72 -2.66 14.49
C ILE A 81 4.48 -2.55 12.98
N PHE A 82 5.21 -3.33 12.18
CA PHE A 82 4.99 -3.41 10.73
C PHE A 82 3.55 -3.83 10.41
N LEU A 83 3.07 -4.90 11.03
CA LEU A 83 1.72 -5.41 10.76
C LEU A 83 0.63 -4.42 11.17
N THR A 84 0.79 -3.75 12.31
CA THR A 84 -0.15 -2.71 12.75
C THR A 84 -0.14 -1.53 11.77
N ALA A 85 1.02 -1.06 11.36
CA ALA A 85 1.14 0.05 10.42
C ALA A 85 0.48 -0.28 9.07
N ILE A 86 0.77 -1.46 8.51
CA ILE A 86 0.20 -1.87 7.22
C ILE A 86 -1.30 -2.18 7.32
N SER A 87 -1.78 -2.67 8.48
CA SER A 87 -3.21 -2.87 8.72
C SER A 87 -3.95 -1.54 8.83
N LEU A 88 -3.39 -0.53 9.52
CA LEU A 88 -3.95 0.81 9.59
C LEU A 88 -3.97 1.50 8.22
N HIS A 89 -2.92 1.34 7.43
CA HIS A 89 -2.88 1.79 6.04
C HIS A 89 -4.00 1.13 5.21
N CYS A 90 -4.17 -0.19 5.35
CA CYS A 90 -5.19 -0.96 4.65
C CYS A 90 -6.61 -0.58 5.08
N PHE A 91 -6.82 -0.35 6.37
CA PHE A 91 -8.07 0.18 6.92
C PHE A 91 -8.39 1.58 6.40
N SER A 92 -7.39 2.49 6.38
CA SER A 92 -7.55 3.84 5.83
C SER A 92 -7.87 3.82 4.33
N SER A 93 -7.29 2.88 3.59
CA SER A 93 -7.62 2.64 2.17
C SER A 93 -9.08 2.19 2.01
N GLY A 94 -9.58 1.33 2.90
CA GLY A 94 -10.97 0.90 2.92
C GLY A 94 -11.94 2.03 3.27
N LEU A 95 -11.59 2.88 4.23
CA LEU A 95 -12.37 4.09 4.54
C LEU A 95 -12.45 5.02 3.33
N PHE A 96 -11.31 5.29 2.69
CA PHE A 96 -11.24 6.12 1.48
C PHE A 96 -12.12 5.56 0.36
N PHE A 97 -12.06 4.25 0.11
CA PHE A 97 -12.95 3.58 -0.84
C PHE A 97 -14.43 3.75 -0.48
N GLY A 98 -14.82 3.49 0.77
CA GLY A 98 -16.22 3.60 1.19
C GLY A 98 -16.76 5.03 1.17
N PHE A 99 -15.91 6.04 1.37
CA PHE A 99 -16.31 7.45 1.23
C PHE A 99 -16.33 7.94 -0.22
N SER A 100 -15.73 7.18 -1.14
CA SER A 100 -15.70 7.48 -2.57
C SER A 100 -17.01 7.16 -3.29
N ASP A 101 -18.02 6.61 -2.60
CA ASP A 101 -19.33 6.26 -3.19
C ASP A 101 -20.09 7.48 -3.75
N ASN A 102 -19.73 8.70 -3.29
CA ASN A 102 -20.29 9.96 -3.80
C ASN A 102 -19.57 10.47 -5.07
N LEU A 103 -18.53 9.78 -5.54
CA LEU A 103 -17.77 10.17 -6.72
C LEU A 103 -18.42 9.63 -8.01
N SER A 104 -17.95 10.10 -9.17
CA SER A 104 -18.47 9.61 -10.45
C SER A 104 -18.27 8.10 -10.59
N SER A 105 -19.24 7.40 -11.20
CA SER A 105 -19.19 5.95 -11.39
C SER A 105 -17.95 5.49 -12.17
N HIS A 106 -17.43 6.34 -13.06
CA HIS A 106 -16.16 6.12 -13.76
C HIS A 106 -14.98 6.08 -12.78
N LEU A 107 -14.87 7.11 -11.92
CA LEU A 107 -13.77 7.25 -10.98
C LEU A 107 -13.79 6.15 -9.92
N LEU A 108 -14.97 5.77 -9.42
CA LEU A 108 -15.13 4.65 -8.49
C LEU A 108 -14.62 3.33 -9.11
N ARG A 109 -14.88 3.09 -10.40
CA ARG A 109 -14.40 1.89 -11.12
C ARG A 109 -12.88 1.90 -11.27
N THR A 110 -12.30 3.03 -11.70
CA THR A 110 -10.84 3.17 -11.84
C THR A 110 -10.16 2.97 -10.49
N LEU A 111 -10.65 3.65 -9.45
CA LEU A 111 -10.16 3.54 -8.08
C LEU A 111 -10.31 2.11 -7.53
N PHE A 112 -11.40 1.41 -7.84
CA PHE A 112 -11.57 0.00 -7.46
C PHE A 112 -10.52 -0.91 -8.10
N ILE A 113 -10.29 -0.77 -9.41
CA ILE A 113 -9.29 -1.57 -10.14
C ILE A 113 -7.88 -1.25 -9.62
N ALA A 114 -7.58 0.02 -9.42
CA ALA A 114 -6.32 0.51 -8.86
C ALA A 114 -6.05 -0.07 -7.46
N LEU A 115 -7.04 0.02 -6.55
CA LEU A 115 -6.93 -0.53 -5.20
C LEU A 115 -6.82 -2.06 -5.22
N LEU A 116 -7.55 -2.74 -6.09
CA LEU A 116 -7.48 -4.19 -6.22
C LEU A 116 -6.07 -4.62 -6.65
N ALA A 117 -5.53 -3.99 -7.70
CA ALA A 117 -4.17 -4.25 -8.17
C ALA A 117 -3.16 -3.97 -7.06
N HIS A 118 -3.26 -2.81 -6.40
CA HIS A 118 -2.37 -2.43 -5.31
C HIS A 118 -2.38 -3.43 -4.15
N LYS A 119 -3.57 -3.82 -3.70
CA LYS A 119 -3.71 -4.75 -2.57
C LYS A 119 -3.23 -6.16 -2.92
N VAL A 120 -3.31 -6.58 -4.19
CA VAL A 120 -2.66 -7.84 -4.62
C VAL A 120 -1.15 -7.75 -4.39
N TYR A 121 -0.49 -6.70 -4.89
CA TYR A 121 0.97 -6.53 -4.71
C TYR A 121 1.37 -6.38 -3.24
N GLU A 122 0.64 -5.56 -2.49
CA GLU A 122 0.86 -5.35 -1.06
C GLU A 122 0.69 -6.66 -0.29
N SER A 123 -0.35 -7.45 -0.58
CA SER A 123 -0.58 -8.74 0.08
C SER A 123 0.54 -9.75 -0.17
N LEU A 124 1.11 -9.78 -1.38
CA LEU A 124 2.29 -10.60 -1.72
C LEU A 124 3.54 -10.13 -0.96
N ALA A 125 3.73 -8.81 -0.82
CA ALA A 125 4.84 -8.25 -0.07
C ALA A 125 4.72 -8.58 1.44
N VAL A 126 3.56 -8.30 2.04
CA VAL A 126 3.27 -8.56 3.45
C VAL A 126 3.43 -10.04 3.78
N SER A 127 2.83 -10.92 3.01
CA SER A 127 2.94 -12.38 3.21
C SER A 127 4.38 -12.88 3.06
N SER A 128 5.14 -12.39 2.07
CA SER A 128 6.56 -12.73 1.93
C SER A 128 7.41 -12.29 3.13
N LEU A 129 7.10 -11.12 3.71
CA LEU A 129 7.77 -10.59 4.89
C LEU A 129 7.38 -11.40 6.14
N LEU A 130 6.09 -11.69 6.34
CA LEU A 130 5.60 -12.50 7.45
C LEU A 130 6.24 -13.89 7.45
N VAL A 131 6.32 -14.52 6.28
CA VAL A 131 7.03 -15.79 6.11
C VAL A 131 8.52 -15.65 6.46
N SER A 132 9.17 -14.51 6.20
CA SER A 132 10.59 -14.30 6.52
C SER A 132 10.91 -14.25 8.02
N TYR A 133 9.94 -13.91 8.88
CA TYR A 133 10.11 -13.88 10.34
C TYR A 133 10.24 -15.28 10.99
N ARG A 134 10.17 -16.36 10.19
CA ARG A 134 10.34 -17.76 10.64
C ARG A 134 9.43 -18.17 11.82
N ARG A 135 8.23 -17.60 11.89
CA ARG A 135 7.19 -17.98 12.85
C ARG A 135 6.38 -19.18 12.37
N SER A 136 5.51 -19.69 13.23
CA SER A 136 4.61 -20.80 12.88
C SER A 136 3.65 -20.39 11.76
N LEU A 137 3.24 -21.37 10.95
CA LEU A 137 2.26 -21.16 9.88
C LEU A 137 0.95 -20.57 10.42
N ARG A 138 0.48 -21.07 11.58
CA ARG A 138 -0.73 -20.59 12.25
C ARG A 138 -0.66 -19.09 12.56
N TRP A 139 0.48 -18.61 13.06
CA TRP A 139 0.67 -17.19 13.33
C TRP A 139 0.69 -16.37 12.04
N THR A 140 1.40 -16.84 11.01
CA THR A 140 1.47 -16.17 9.70
C THR A 140 0.08 -16.01 9.09
N VAL A 141 -0.72 -17.09 9.11
CA VAL A 141 -2.10 -17.08 8.60
C VAL A 141 -2.97 -16.15 9.43
N ALA A 142 -2.89 -16.18 10.77
CA ALA A 142 -3.67 -15.29 11.63
C ALA A 142 -3.38 -13.80 11.36
N MET A 143 -2.09 -13.45 11.27
CA MET A 143 -1.66 -12.08 10.98
C MET A 143 -2.09 -11.63 9.57
N LEU A 144 -1.97 -12.51 8.57
CA LEU A 144 -2.41 -12.22 7.21
C LEU A 144 -3.93 -12.03 7.13
N THR A 145 -4.71 -12.82 7.88
CA THR A 145 -6.16 -12.66 7.98
C THR A 145 -6.53 -11.31 8.60
N LEU A 146 -5.85 -10.89 9.69
CA LEU A 146 -6.08 -9.57 10.30
C LEU A 146 -5.82 -8.44 9.31
N TYR A 147 -4.69 -8.51 8.59
CA TYR A 147 -4.36 -7.56 7.52
C TYR A 147 -5.45 -7.53 6.42
N LEU A 148 -5.89 -8.71 5.94
CA LEU A 148 -6.90 -8.81 4.88
C LEU A 148 -8.28 -8.31 5.31
N LEU A 149 -8.63 -8.47 6.59
CA LEU A 149 -9.88 -7.95 7.16
C LEU A 149 -9.86 -6.44 7.40
N SER A 150 -8.68 -5.83 7.41
CA SER A 150 -8.55 -4.39 7.68
C SER A 150 -9.22 -3.54 6.60
N PHE A 151 -9.08 -3.90 5.32
CA PHE A 151 -9.76 -3.20 4.22
C PHE A 151 -11.30 -3.26 4.30
N PRO A 152 -11.96 -4.45 4.32
CA PRO A 152 -13.41 -4.51 4.41
C PRO A 152 -13.93 -3.92 5.71
N ALA A 153 -13.18 -3.99 6.82
CA ALA A 153 -13.54 -3.27 8.04
C ALA A 153 -13.57 -1.74 7.83
N GLY A 154 -12.60 -1.19 7.09
CA GLY A 154 -12.60 0.22 6.69
C GLY A 154 -13.80 0.59 5.83
N VAL A 155 -14.11 -0.23 4.80
CA VAL A 155 -15.29 0.00 3.94
C VAL A 155 -16.59 -0.04 4.75
N PHE A 156 -16.75 -1.06 5.60
CA PHE A 156 -17.92 -1.21 6.47
C PHE A 156 -18.07 -0.01 7.42
N PHE A 157 -16.96 0.44 8.02
CA PHE A 157 -16.96 1.61 8.88
C PHE A 157 -17.36 2.87 8.10
N ALA A 158 -16.83 3.06 6.89
CA ALA A 158 -17.20 4.17 6.04
C ALA A 158 -18.69 4.17 5.68
N GLN A 159 -19.29 3.02 5.41
CA GLN A 159 -20.72 2.92 5.12
C GLN A 159 -21.60 3.26 6.34
N PHE A 160 -21.20 2.81 7.54
CA PHE A 160 -21.98 3.05 8.76
C PHE A 160 -21.88 4.50 9.24
N PHE A 161 -20.68 5.09 9.17
CA PHE A 161 -20.39 6.45 9.63
C PHE A 161 -20.42 7.50 8.51
N GLY A 162 -20.73 7.09 7.28
CA GLY A 162 -20.65 7.94 6.08
C GLY A 162 -21.56 9.17 6.12
N LYS A 163 -22.66 9.09 6.88
CA LYS A 163 -23.58 10.22 7.08
C LYS A 163 -23.00 11.33 7.97
N ILE A 164 -21.90 11.06 8.67
CA ILE A 164 -21.23 12.00 9.59
C ILE A 164 -19.99 12.62 8.91
N ILE A 165 -19.72 12.32 7.65
CA ILE A 165 -18.56 12.86 6.94
C ILE A 165 -18.74 14.36 6.74
N ASN A 166 -17.97 15.14 7.49
CA ASN A 166 -17.67 16.51 7.11
C ASN A 166 -16.43 16.52 6.18
N PRO A 167 -16.18 17.63 5.47
CA PRO A 167 -14.99 17.76 4.62
C PRO A 167 -13.67 17.52 5.36
N LEU A 168 -13.60 17.80 6.67
CA LEU A 168 -12.40 17.55 7.48
C LEU A 168 -12.11 16.06 7.66
N VAL A 169 -13.14 15.23 7.88
CA VAL A 169 -12.98 13.77 7.99
C VAL A 169 -12.47 13.22 6.66
N PHE A 170 -13.03 13.67 5.54
CA PHE A 170 -12.58 13.25 4.22
C PHE A 170 -11.13 13.65 3.95
N LEU A 171 -10.75 14.89 4.27
CA LEU A 171 -9.38 15.39 4.19
C LEU A 171 -8.41 14.50 5.00
N VAL A 172 -8.77 14.19 6.25
CA VAL A 172 -7.94 13.38 7.13
C VAL A 172 -7.80 11.95 6.61
N VAL A 173 -8.90 11.32 6.20
CA VAL A 173 -8.88 9.93 5.69
C VAL A 173 -8.11 9.83 4.38
N SER A 174 -8.37 10.72 3.42
CA SER A 174 -7.70 10.72 2.12
C SER A 174 -6.18 10.95 2.27
N GLY A 175 -5.77 11.91 3.09
CA GLY A 175 -4.34 12.14 3.30
C GLY A 175 -3.66 11.10 4.19
N LEU A 176 -4.37 10.47 5.15
CA LEU A 176 -3.86 9.28 5.84
C LEU A 176 -3.63 8.12 4.87
N ALA A 177 -4.62 7.82 4.02
CA ALA A 177 -4.52 6.73 3.04
C ALA A 177 -3.39 6.98 2.03
N LEU A 178 -3.38 8.15 1.38
CA LEU A 178 -2.40 8.46 0.34
C LEU A 178 -1.00 8.76 0.91
N GLY A 179 -0.90 9.45 2.05
CA GLY A 179 0.38 9.73 2.70
C GLY A 179 1.07 8.45 3.20
N SER A 180 0.31 7.53 3.79
CA SER A 180 0.85 6.22 4.19
C SER A 180 1.18 5.34 2.97
N LEU A 181 0.36 5.40 1.91
CA LEU A 181 0.66 4.73 0.64
C LEU A 181 2.00 5.22 0.05
N ALA A 182 2.18 6.53 -0.04
CA ALA A 182 3.40 7.14 -0.56
C ALA A 182 4.63 6.76 0.30
N GLY A 183 4.45 6.71 1.62
CA GLY A 183 5.48 6.27 2.55
C GLY A 183 5.91 4.83 2.29
N CYS A 184 4.96 3.90 2.32
CA CYS A 184 5.18 2.50 1.98
C CYS A 184 5.81 2.35 0.58
N LEU A 185 5.26 3.02 -0.44
CA LEU A 185 5.77 2.98 -1.80
C LEU A 185 7.25 3.36 -1.88
N VAL A 186 7.66 4.45 -1.23
CA VAL A 186 9.05 4.92 -1.26
C VAL A 186 9.97 3.96 -0.51
N PHE A 187 9.65 3.63 0.74
CA PHE A 187 10.58 2.91 1.62
C PHE A 187 10.54 1.39 1.45
N ASP A 188 9.36 0.81 1.26
CA ASP A 188 9.20 -0.66 1.19
C ASP A 188 9.36 -1.19 -0.24
N PHE A 189 9.08 -0.38 -1.27
CA PHE A 189 9.06 -0.83 -2.66
C PHE A 189 10.12 -0.15 -3.54
N LEU A 190 10.11 1.17 -3.63
CA LEU A 190 10.95 1.93 -4.56
C LEU A 190 12.43 1.85 -4.19
N LEU A 191 12.79 2.17 -2.93
CA LEU A 191 14.18 2.12 -2.48
C LEU A 191 14.82 0.73 -2.67
N PRO A 192 14.17 -0.39 -2.27
CA PRO A 192 14.67 -1.71 -2.60
C PRO A 192 14.77 -1.95 -4.12
N SER A 193 13.79 -1.51 -4.91
CA SER A 193 13.78 -1.65 -6.37
C SER A 193 14.95 -0.92 -7.05
N LEU A 194 15.33 0.26 -6.56
CA LEU A 194 16.45 1.04 -7.12
C LEU A 194 17.79 0.28 -7.04
N THR A 195 18.01 -0.52 -5.99
CA THR A 195 19.23 -1.33 -5.88
C THR A 195 19.34 -2.40 -6.98
N TYR A 196 18.19 -2.88 -7.46
CA TYR A 196 18.09 -3.84 -8.55
C TYR A 196 18.20 -3.14 -9.90
N ILE A 197 17.37 -2.12 -10.13
CA ILE A 197 17.35 -1.31 -11.35
C ILE A 197 18.75 -0.81 -11.72
N ARG A 198 19.53 -0.34 -10.74
CA ARG A 198 20.91 0.13 -10.95
C ARG A 198 21.83 -0.93 -11.60
N ARG A 199 21.55 -2.22 -11.42
CA ARG A 199 22.39 -3.33 -11.89
C ARG A 199 21.96 -3.91 -13.23
N ASN A 200 20.73 -3.66 -13.70
CA ASN A 200 20.20 -4.28 -14.92
C ASN A 200 19.12 -3.42 -15.58
N LEU A 201 19.34 -2.98 -16.83
CA LEU A 201 18.37 -2.19 -17.59
C LEU A 201 17.07 -2.94 -17.89
N ILE A 202 17.10 -4.28 -17.97
CA ILE A 202 15.88 -5.08 -18.16
C ILE A 202 14.93 -4.88 -16.96
N GLN A 203 15.48 -4.68 -15.76
CA GLN A 203 14.69 -4.42 -14.56
C GLN A 203 14.06 -3.03 -14.57
N LEU A 204 14.74 -2.03 -15.15
CA LEU A 204 14.12 -0.74 -15.44
C LEU A 204 12.95 -0.89 -16.42
N GLY A 205 13.11 -1.74 -17.44
CA GLY A 205 12.04 -2.05 -18.40
C GLY A 205 10.76 -2.57 -17.72
N TRP A 206 10.87 -3.52 -16.78
CA TRP A 206 9.72 -4.01 -16.02
C TRP A 206 9.06 -2.93 -15.15
N PHE A 207 9.87 -2.12 -14.47
CA PHE A 207 9.36 -1.00 -13.68
C PHE A 207 8.61 0.03 -14.56
N ALA A 208 9.22 0.45 -15.68
CA ALA A 208 8.62 1.39 -16.62
C ALA A 208 7.34 0.82 -17.26
N ALA A 209 7.32 -0.47 -17.60
CA ALA A 209 6.12 -1.14 -18.11
C ALA A 209 4.96 -1.09 -17.10
N GLY A 210 5.24 -1.19 -15.81
CA GLY A 210 4.24 -1.00 -14.75
C GLY A 210 3.66 0.42 -14.76
N VAL A 211 4.52 1.45 -14.79
CA VAL A 211 4.09 2.86 -14.86
C VAL A 211 3.25 3.12 -16.11
N ILE A 212 3.70 2.62 -17.27
CA ILE A 212 3.02 2.79 -18.56
C ILE A 212 1.66 2.09 -18.54
N LEU A 213 1.56 0.87 -18.02
CA LEU A 213 0.28 0.18 -17.90
C LEU A 213 -0.73 1.03 -17.14
N THR A 214 -0.30 1.66 -16.05
CA THR A 214 -1.17 2.52 -15.25
C THR A 214 -1.72 3.70 -16.06
N LEU A 215 -0.92 4.31 -16.93
CA LEU A 215 -1.38 5.39 -17.83
C LEU A 215 -2.43 4.93 -18.86
N PHE A 216 -2.52 3.62 -19.14
CA PHE A 216 -3.58 3.05 -20.00
C PHE A 216 -4.83 2.65 -19.22
N ILE A 217 -4.74 2.52 -17.90
CA ILE A 217 -5.86 2.12 -17.03
C ILE A 217 -6.64 3.34 -16.54
N ILE A 218 -5.94 4.45 -16.27
CA ILE A 218 -6.51 5.74 -15.84
C ILE A 218 -7.06 6.47 -17.06
#